data_AF-A0A7C3AS95-F1
#
_entry.id   AF-A0A7C3AS95-F1
#
_cell.length_a   1.000
_cell.length_b   1.000
_cell.length_c   1.000
_cell.angle_alpha   90.00
_cell.angle_beta   90.00
_cell.angle_gamma   90.00
#
_symmetry.space_group_name_H-M   'P 1'
#
loop_
_entity.id
_entity.type
_entity.pdbx_description
1 polymer ?
#
loop_
_entity_poly.entity_id
_entity_poly.type
_entity_poly.pdbx_seq_one_letter_code
_entity_poly.pdbx_strand_id
1 'polypeptide(L)'
;MMMRYWQIFVAICALLFQTVPVLFIRLAARTAYGESPWIPESWVWPVSLVGLTLCAMIGITLANGAIYGLLTRFRLRVAIPFIILCCIPALISAMVYLRAVLVFVALG
;
A
#
# COMPACT_ATOMS: atom_id res chain seq x y z
N MET A 1 26.51 9.55 7.75
CA MET A 1 25.53 9.04 8.75
C MET A 1 24.07 9.12 8.29
N MET A 2 23.66 10.16 7.54
CA MET A 2 22.27 10.38 7.10
C MET A 2 21.63 9.22 6.31
N MET A 3 22.38 8.54 5.43
CA MET A 3 21.82 7.47 4.57
C MET A 3 21.38 6.20 5.32
N ARG A 4 21.86 5.97 6.56
CA ARG A 4 21.53 4.74 7.30
C ARG A 4 20.13 4.81 7.92
N TYR A 5 19.71 5.97 8.42
CA TYR A 5 18.38 6.18 8.99
C TYR A 5 17.27 6.27 7.94
N TRP A 6 17.63 6.50 6.68
CA TRP A 6 16.67 6.57 5.57
C TRP A 6 15.79 5.32 5.47
N GLN A 7 16.35 4.14 5.71
CA GLN A 7 15.60 2.89 5.56
C GLN A 7 14.59 2.63 6.69
N ILE A 8 14.86 3.18 7.88
CA ILE A 8 13.89 3.19 8.97
C ILE A 8 12.72 4.12 8.60
N PHE A 9 13.04 5.28 8.01
CA PHE A 9 12.02 6.20 7.51
C PHE A 9 11.19 5.56 6.39
N VAL A 10 11.81 4.83 5.45
CA VAL A 10 11.10 4.09 4.40
C VAL A 10 10.19 3.00 4.99
N ALA A 11 10.61 2.30 6.03
CA ALA A 11 9.75 1.31 6.71
C ALA A 11 8.53 1.95 7.38
N ILE A 12 8.71 3.10 8.05
CA ILE A 12 7.61 3.86 8.65
C ILE A 12 6.68 4.42 7.57
N CYS A 13 7.24 4.96 6.48
CA CYS A 13 6.46 5.40 5.33
C CYS A 13 5.68 4.23 4.70
N ALA A 14 6.25 3.03 4.62
CA ALA A 14 5.56 1.85 4.11
C ALA A 14 4.34 1.49 4.99
N LEU A 15 4.48 1.59 6.32
CA LEU A 15 3.38 1.39 7.25
C LEU A 15 2.31 2.49 7.12
N LEU A 16 2.71 3.76 7.07
CA LEU A 16 1.79 4.89 6.89
C LEU A 16 1.08 4.83 5.54
N PHE A 17 1.74 4.31 4.50
CA PHE A 17 1.14 4.14 3.19
C PHE A 17 -0.03 3.15 3.19
N GLN A 18 -0.16 2.30 4.23
CA GLN A 18 -1.30 1.40 4.40
C GLN A 18 -2.63 2.14 4.58
N THR A 19 -2.63 3.38 5.11
CA THR A 19 -3.86 4.18 5.30
C THR A 19 -4.35 4.86 4.02
N VAL A 20 -3.47 5.05 3.03
CA VAL A 20 -3.79 5.72 1.76
C VAL A 20 -4.87 4.99 0.97
N PRO A 21 -4.75 3.68 0.67
CA PRO A 21 -5.79 2.94 -0.05
C PRO A 21 -7.09 2.80 0.74
N VAL A 22 -7.06 2.74 2.08
CA VAL A 22 -8.27 2.74 2.91
C VAL A 22 -9.01 4.08 2.79
N LEU A 23 -8.29 5.20 2.83
CA LEU A 23 -8.87 6.51 2.58
C LEU A 23 -9.43 6.61 1.16
N PHE A 24 -8.68 6.11 0.17
CA PHE A 24 -9.06 6.13 -1.24
C PHE A 24 -10.38 5.39 -1.49
N ILE A 25 -10.55 4.18 -0.93
CA ILE A 25 -11.80 3.42 -1.02
C ILE A 25 -12.95 4.17 -0.34
N ARG A 26 -12.72 4.77 0.84
CA ARG A 26 -13.75 5.57 1.54
C ARG A 26 -14.18 6.81 0.74
N LEU A 27 -13.22 7.48 0.13
CA LEU A 27 -13.47 8.64 -0.73
C LEU A 27 -14.21 8.21 -1.98
N ALA A 28 -13.77 7.16 -2.67
CA ALA A 28 -14.44 6.61 -3.85
C ALA A 28 -15.88 6.17 -3.55
N ALA A 29 -16.13 5.53 -2.40
CA ALA A 29 -17.48 5.17 -1.96
C ALA A 29 -18.35 6.40 -1.71
N ARG A 30 -17.80 7.46 -1.09
CA ARG A 30 -18.53 8.72 -0.86
C ARG A 30 -18.81 9.48 -2.16
N THR A 31 -17.90 9.46 -3.14
CA THR A 31 -18.06 10.21 -4.39
C THR A 31 -18.95 9.49 -5.41
N ALA A 32 -18.99 8.15 -5.37
CA ALA A 32 -19.84 7.34 -6.23
C ALA A 32 -21.26 7.16 -5.69
N TYR A 33 -21.41 6.94 -4.37
CA TYR A 33 -22.68 6.61 -3.72
C TYR A 33 -23.18 7.66 -2.72
N GLY A 34 -22.55 8.84 -2.67
CA GLY A 34 -23.00 9.95 -1.83
C GLY A 34 -24.20 10.70 -2.41
N GLU A 35 -24.80 11.57 -1.61
CA GLU A 35 -26.03 12.34 -1.94
C GLU A 35 -25.94 13.19 -3.22
N SER A 36 -24.73 13.44 -3.73
CA SER A 36 -24.48 14.02 -5.03
C SER A 36 -23.35 13.23 -5.72
N PRO A 37 -23.63 12.37 -6.71
CA PRO A 37 -22.61 11.66 -7.44
C PRO A 37 -21.84 12.64 -8.33
N TRP A 38 -20.57 12.90 -8.02
CA TRP A 38 -19.71 13.78 -8.83
C TRP A 38 -19.02 13.04 -9.98
N ILE A 39 -19.01 11.70 -9.95
CA ILE A 39 -18.28 10.85 -10.90
C ILE A 39 -19.29 9.90 -11.57
N PRO A 40 -19.25 9.75 -12.92
CA PRO A 40 -20.07 8.75 -13.59
C PRO A 40 -19.73 7.35 -13.07
N GLU A 41 -20.75 6.54 -12.80
CA GLU A 41 -20.60 5.20 -12.22
C GLU A 41 -19.70 4.28 -13.07
N SER A 42 -19.68 4.49 -14.39
CA SER A 42 -18.79 3.80 -15.34
C SER A 42 -17.30 4.05 -15.11
N TRP A 43 -16.93 5.16 -14.50
CA TRP A 43 -15.53 5.52 -14.21
C TRP A 43 -15.06 5.04 -12.83
N VAL A 44 -15.97 4.68 -11.93
CA VAL A 44 -15.64 4.25 -10.57
C VAL A 44 -14.83 2.95 -10.60
N TRP A 45 -15.18 2.02 -11.49
CA TRP A 45 -14.53 0.73 -11.64
C TRP A 45 -13.06 0.85 -12.15
N PRO A 46 -12.77 1.48 -13.31
CA PRO A 46 -11.40 1.61 -13.80
C PRO A 46 -10.53 2.48 -12.87
N VAL A 47 -11.08 3.53 -12.25
CA VAL A 47 -10.33 4.39 -11.31
C VAL A 47 -9.97 3.61 -10.04
N SER A 48 -10.87 2.77 -9.53
CA SER A 48 -10.60 1.93 -8.36
C SER A 48 -9.54 0.88 -8.66
N LEU A 49 -9.59 0.25 -9.83
CA LEU A 49 -8.59 -0.71 -10.28
C LEU A 49 -7.19 -0.08 -10.41
N VAL A 50 -7.09 1.07 -11.08
CA VAL A 50 -5.83 1.80 -11.24
C VAL A 50 -5.30 2.28 -9.88
N GLY A 51 -6.17 2.81 -9.01
CA GLY A 51 -5.77 3.26 -7.68
C GLY A 51 -5.24 2.12 -6.81
N LEU A 52 -5.93 0.98 -6.79
CA LEU A 52 -5.54 -0.19 -5.99
C LEU A 52 -4.27 -0.86 -6.53
N THR A 53 -4.12 -0.97 -7.85
CA THR A 53 -2.90 -1.53 -8.46
C THR A 53 -1.67 -0.69 -8.16
N LEU A 54 -1.77 0.63 -8.32
CA LEU A 54 -0.69 1.55 -7.99
C LEU A 54 -0.34 1.48 -6.50
N CYS A 55 -1.34 1.49 -5.62
CA CYS A 55 -1.12 1.38 -4.18
C CYS A 55 -0.43 0.05 -3.81
N ALA A 56 -0.85 -1.06 -4.40
CA ALA A 56 -0.24 -2.37 -4.17
C ALA A 56 1.22 -2.40 -4.65
N MET A 57 1.51 -1.92 -5.86
CA MET A 57 2.87 -1.87 -6.41
C MET A 57 3.81 -0.99 -5.57
N ILE A 58 3.35 0.19 -5.17
CA ILE A 58 4.12 1.11 -4.32
C ILE A 58 4.37 0.48 -2.95
N GLY A 59 3.34 -0.14 -2.34
CA GLY A 59 3.49 -0.83 -1.05
C GLY A 59 4.49 -1.98 -1.11
N ILE A 60 4.45 -2.82 -2.16
CA ILE A 60 5.39 -3.93 -2.37
C ILE A 60 6.81 -3.43 -2.57
N THR A 61 7.00 -2.39 -3.41
CA THR A 61 8.33 -1.84 -3.70
C THR A 61 8.95 -1.16 -2.48
N LEU A 62 8.17 -0.38 -1.72
CA LEU A 62 8.64 0.22 -0.47
C LEU A 62 9.00 -0.83 0.58
N ALA A 63 8.14 -1.83 0.79
CA ALA A 63 8.37 -2.88 1.79
C ALA A 63 9.60 -3.73 1.44
N ASN A 64 9.75 -4.15 0.17
CA ASN A 64 10.93 -4.90 -0.26
C ASN A 64 12.20 -4.06 -0.20
N GLY A 65 12.14 -2.78 -0.58
CA GLY A 65 13.28 -1.85 -0.45
C GLY A 65 13.70 -1.65 1.01
N ALA A 66 12.73 -1.52 1.92
CA ALA A 66 12.98 -1.43 3.36
C ALA A 66 13.61 -2.72 3.90
N ILE A 67 13.05 -3.89 3.57
CA ILE A 67 13.55 -5.21 4.00
C ILE A 67 14.99 -5.40 3.52
N TYR A 68 15.25 -5.23 2.22
CA TYR A 68 16.58 -5.39 1.64
C TYR A 68 17.59 -4.47 2.31
N GLY A 69 17.17 -3.22 2.56
CA GLY A 69 17.95 -2.25 3.27
C GLY A 69 18.30 -2.63 4.71
N LEU A 70 17.29 -2.96 5.49
CA LEU A 70 17.43 -3.38 6.89
C LEU A 70 18.32 -4.61 7.02
N LEU A 71 18.20 -5.58 6.10
CA LEU A 71 19.04 -6.79 6.09
C LEU A 71 20.49 -6.53 5.68
N THR A 72 20.74 -5.61 4.74
CA THR A 72 22.11 -5.33 4.24
C THR A 72 22.89 -4.34 5.09
N ARG A 73 22.22 -3.44 5.82
CA ARG A 73 22.90 -2.34 6.55
C ARG A 73 22.73 -2.35 8.07
N PHE A 74 21.88 -3.21 8.63
CA PHE A 74 21.63 -3.27 10.08
C PHE A 74 21.87 -4.67 10.67
N ARG A 75 22.09 -4.73 11.98
CA ARG A 75 22.12 -6.01 12.71
C ARG A 75 20.74 -6.65 12.70
N LEU A 76 20.68 -7.96 12.46
CA LEU A 76 19.46 -8.77 12.44
C LEU A 76 18.54 -8.52 13.64
N ARG A 77 19.09 -8.35 14.86
CA ARG A 77 18.32 -8.03 16.07
C ARG A 77 17.45 -6.77 15.97
N VAL A 78 17.86 -5.77 15.20
CA VAL A 78 17.10 -4.52 14.98
C VAL A 78 16.27 -4.61 13.70
N ALA A 79 16.77 -5.31 12.67
CA ALA A 79 16.06 -5.48 11.41
C ALA A 79 14.76 -6.28 11.54
N ILE A 80 14.81 -7.42 12.24
CA ILE A 80 13.68 -8.34 12.40
C ILE A 80 12.42 -7.66 12.98
N PRO A 81 12.46 -6.94 14.12
CA PRO A 81 11.26 -6.33 14.66
C PRO A 81 10.65 -5.28 13.72
N PHE A 82 11.48 -4.51 13.00
CA PHE A 82 10.99 -3.54 12.01
C PHE A 82 10.35 -4.22 10.79
N ILE A 83 10.93 -5.32 10.32
CA ILE A 83 10.35 -6.10 9.22
C ILE A 83 9.00 -6.68 9.64
N ILE A 84 8.92 -7.26 10.84
CA ILE A 84 7.69 -7.87 11.35
C ILE A 84 6.60 -6.82 11.60
N LEU A 85 6.94 -5.69 12.22
CA LEU A 85 5.95 -4.67 12.60
C LEU A 85 5.54 -3.74 11.45
N CYS A 86 6.43 -3.45 10.49
CA CYS A 86 6.14 -2.50 9.40
C CYS A 86 6.03 -3.15 8.03
N CYS A 87 6.92 -4.07 7.69
CA CYS A 87 7.00 -4.59 6.32
C CYS A 87 6.01 -5.73 6.08
N ILE A 88 5.81 -6.63 7.03
CA ILE A 88 4.82 -7.72 6.91
C ILE A 88 3.39 -7.17 6.79
N PRO A 89 2.91 -6.24 7.63
CA PRO A 89 1.55 -5.69 7.48
C PRO A 89 1.36 -4.93 6.17
N ALA A 90 2.38 -4.17 5.75
CA ALA A 90 2.37 -3.49 4.45
C ALA A 90 2.25 -4.50 3.29
N LEU A 91 3.03 -5.59 3.30
CA LEU A 91 2.96 -6.63 2.29
C LEU A 91 1.61 -7.36 2.29
N ILE A 92 1.09 -7.72 3.46
CA ILE A 92 -0.23 -8.36 3.58
C ILE A 92 -1.31 -7.45 2.99
N SER A 93 -1.29 -6.16 3.34
CA SER A 93 -2.26 -5.20 2.81
C SER A 93 -2.16 -5.05 1.28
N ALA A 94 -0.95 -4.97 0.74
CA ALA A 94 -0.72 -4.90 -0.70
C ALA A 94 -1.21 -6.15 -1.44
N MET A 95 -1.01 -7.34 -0.85
CA MET A 95 -1.54 -8.60 -1.40
C MET A 95 -3.07 -8.64 -1.37
N VAL A 96 -3.71 -8.11 -0.33
CA VAL A 96 -5.17 -7.98 -0.27
C VAL A 96 -5.67 -7.04 -1.38
N TYR A 97 -5.01 -5.91 -1.61
CA TYR A 97 -5.38 -5.00 -2.70
C TYR A 97 -5.17 -5.63 -4.07
N LEU A 98 -4.06 -6.34 -4.28
CA LEU A 98 -3.79 -7.03 -5.54
C LEU A 98 -4.81 -8.15 -5.78
N ARG A 99 -5.20 -8.89 -4.74
CA ARG A 99 -6.28 -9.89 -4.81
C ARG A 99 -7.62 -9.24 -5.13
N ALA A 100 -7.95 -8.11 -4.51
CA ALA A 100 -9.18 -7.37 -4.81
C ALA A 100 -9.22 -6.96 -6.28
N VAL A 101 -8.13 -6.38 -6.80
CA VAL A 101 -7.99 -6.05 -8.23
C VAL A 101 -8.22 -7.27 -9.10
N LEU A 102 -7.53 -8.39 -8.83
CA LEU A 102 -7.68 -9.61 -9.63
C LEU A 102 -9.11 -10.15 -9.62
N VAL A 103 -9.79 -10.11 -8.48
CA VAL A 103 -11.20 -10.51 -8.36
C VAL A 103 -12.10 -9.57 -9.17
N PHE A 104 -11.88 -8.25 -9.09
CA PHE A 104 -12.66 -7.28 -9.86
C PHE A 104 -12.42 -7.41 -11.36
N VAL A 105 -11.18 -7.64 -11.80
CA VAL A 105 -10.83 -7.88 -13.22
C VAL A 105 -11.42 -9.20 -13.71
N ALA A 106 -11.49 -10.23 -12.87
CA ALA A 106 -12.07 -11.52 -13.26
C ALA A 106 -13.61 -11.51 -13.32
N LEU A 107 -14.26 -10.57 -12.61
CA LEU A 107 -15.73 -10.45 -12.54
C LEU A 107 -16.31 -9.41 -13.51
N GLY A 108 -15.51 -8.44 -13.97
CA GLY A 108 -15.92 -7.42 -14.94
C GLY A 108 -15.65 -7.83 -16.37
#